data_AF-A0A645GJT7-F1
#
_entry.id   AF-A0A645GJT7-F1
#
_cell.length_a   1.000
_cell.length_b   1.000
_cell.length_c   1.000
_cell.angle_alpha   90.00
_cell.angle_beta   90.00
_cell.angle_gamma   90.00
#
_symmetry.space_group_name_H-M   'P 1'
#
loop_
_entity.id
_entity.type
_entity.pdbx_description
1 polymer ?
#
loop_
_entity_poly.entity_id
_entity_poly.type
_entity_poly.pdbx_seq_one_letter_code
_entity_poly.pdbx_strand_id
1 'polypeptide(L)'
;MRYNQRIALLLTVLWLCCSSLVVADETEVLGPGKWPETVDAAVQMIISRLPEKDQALIKGTKKEDLIQYHHGWGTGIRNYYGLWRGNRKLLLSACDEKPCLPDDASTKIIEAVWERLQK
;
A
#
# COMPACT_ATOMS: atom_id res chain seq x y z
N MET A 1 -69.13 -32.52 3.61
CA MET A 1 -67.89 -33.30 3.40
C MET A 1 -66.82 -32.76 4.35
N ARG A 2 -66.29 -33.60 5.24
CA ARG A 2 -65.11 -33.32 6.07
C ARG A 2 -63.86 -33.79 5.33
N TYR A 3 -62.79 -33.01 5.34
CA TYR A 3 -61.46 -33.54 5.69
C TYR A 3 -60.51 -32.41 6.11
N ASN A 4 -59.99 -32.51 7.34
CA ASN A 4 -58.93 -31.68 7.92
C ASN A 4 -57.55 -32.22 7.51
N GLN A 5 -56.52 -31.37 7.38
CA GLN A 5 -55.37 -31.32 8.29
C GLN A 5 -54.14 -30.55 7.71
N ARG A 6 -53.69 -29.56 8.52
CA ARG A 6 -52.30 -29.25 8.94
C ARG A 6 -51.31 -28.55 7.97
N ILE A 7 -51.17 -27.23 8.22
CA ILE A 7 -49.95 -26.47 8.59
C ILE A 7 -48.60 -26.93 7.97
N ALA A 8 -48.00 -26.06 7.15
CA ALA A 8 -46.54 -25.94 6.96
C ALA A 8 -46.24 -24.49 6.52
N LEU A 9 -45.89 -23.61 7.47
CA LEU A 9 -44.54 -23.15 7.79
C LEU A 9 -43.98 -22.12 6.77
N LEU A 10 -43.98 -20.86 7.21
CA LEU A 10 -43.32 -19.70 6.60
C LEU A 10 -41.83 -19.98 6.37
N LEU A 11 -41.40 -19.89 5.11
CA LEU A 11 -40.00 -19.77 4.74
C LEU A 11 -39.74 -18.35 4.24
N THR A 12 -39.40 -17.45 5.14
CA THR A 12 -38.68 -16.22 4.80
C THR A 12 -37.28 -16.33 5.39
N VAL A 13 -36.36 -16.83 4.57
CA VAL A 13 -34.92 -16.72 4.82
C VAL A 13 -34.57 -15.25 4.64
N LEU A 14 -34.60 -14.48 5.73
CA LEU A 14 -33.99 -13.15 5.73
C LEU A 14 -32.49 -13.32 5.98
N TRP A 15 -31.80 -13.52 4.86
CA TRP A 15 -30.35 -13.44 4.75
C TRP A 15 -29.95 -11.99 5.01
N LEU A 16 -29.63 -11.66 6.27
CA LEU A 16 -29.08 -10.37 6.65
C LEU A 16 -27.69 -10.56 7.30
N CYS A 17 -26.79 -11.24 6.59
CA CYS A 17 -25.36 -10.98 6.74
C CYS A 17 -25.05 -9.69 5.99
N CYS A 18 -25.36 -8.54 6.59
CA CYS A 18 -24.69 -7.29 6.23
C CYS A 18 -23.31 -7.32 6.89
N SER A 19 -22.47 -8.27 6.46
CA SER A 19 -21.03 -8.12 6.61
C SER A 19 -20.69 -7.03 5.62
N SER A 20 -20.51 -5.79 6.10
CA SER A 20 -19.85 -4.77 5.32
C SER A 20 -18.49 -5.33 4.93
N LEU A 21 -18.40 -5.86 3.70
CA LEU A 21 -17.15 -6.01 2.98
C LEU A 21 -16.61 -4.59 2.85
N VAL A 22 -15.83 -4.16 3.85
CA VAL A 22 -14.74 -3.25 3.57
C VAL A 22 -13.84 -4.06 2.65
N VAL A 23 -14.05 -3.89 1.34
CA VAL A 23 -13.04 -4.30 0.37
C VAL A 23 -11.88 -3.37 0.65
N ALA A 24 -10.95 -3.84 1.48
CA ALA A 24 -9.66 -3.22 1.58
C ALA A 24 -9.10 -3.26 0.15
N ASP A 25 -8.93 -2.09 -0.44
CA ASP A 25 -8.22 -1.96 -1.70
C ASP A 25 -6.73 -2.21 -1.42
N GLU A 26 -6.38 -3.48 -1.33
CA GLU A 26 -5.03 -3.90 -0.95
C GLU A 26 -4.10 -3.90 -2.17
N THR A 27 -4.57 -3.57 -3.38
CA THR A 27 -3.78 -3.80 -4.61
C THR A 27 -3.95 -2.79 -5.75
N GLU A 28 -4.68 -1.67 -5.62
CA GLU A 28 -4.71 -0.70 -6.73
C GLU A 28 -3.36 0.03 -6.87
N VAL A 29 -2.57 -0.40 -7.86
CA VAL A 29 -1.39 0.34 -8.34
C VAL A 29 -1.84 1.74 -8.76
N LEU A 30 -1.22 2.78 -8.21
CA LEU A 30 -1.69 4.15 -8.44
C LEU A 30 -1.63 4.54 -9.92
N GLY A 31 -2.63 5.28 -10.36
CA GLY A 31 -2.62 6.00 -11.63
C GLY A 31 -1.87 7.33 -11.55
N PRO A 32 -1.49 7.92 -12.71
CA PRO A 32 -0.75 9.19 -12.77
C PRO A 32 -1.36 10.34 -11.95
N GLY A 33 -2.69 10.44 -11.89
CA GLY A 33 -3.39 11.49 -11.13
C GLY A 33 -3.37 11.30 -9.61
N LYS A 34 -2.78 10.21 -9.10
CA LYS A 34 -2.68 9.88 -7.68
C LYS A 34 -1.25 9.66 -7.20
N TRP A 35 -0.28 9.75 -8.11
CA TRP A 35 1.12 9.57 -7.75
C TRP A 35 1.61 10.70 -6.82
N PRO A 36 2.38 10.36 -5.76
CA PRO A 36 3.09 11.38 -5.02
C PRO A 36 4.16 11.98 -5.92
N GLU A 37 4.32 13.30 -5.82
CA GLU A 37 5.26 14.06 -6.63
C GLU A 37 6.60 14.30 -5.92
N THR A 38 6.66 14.07 -4.60
CA THR A 38 7.85 14.28 -3.77
C THR A 38 8.14 13.06 -2.90
N VAL A 39 9.41 12.91 -2.49
CA VAL A 39 9.82 11.86 -1.54
C VAL A 39 9.02 11.96 -0.24
N ASP A 40 8.86 13.17 0.30
CA ASP A 40 8.10 13.38 1.55
C ASP A 40 6.64 12.91 1.45
N ALA A 41 5.98 13.19 0.32
CA ALA A 41 4.62 12.70 0.08
C ALA A 41 4.59 11.17 -0.04
N ALA A 42 5.55 10.58 -0.75
CA ALA A 42 5.67 9.13 -0.85
C ALA A 42 5.91 8.48 0.52
N VAL A 43 6.83 9.00 1.33
CA VAL A 43 7.12 8.53 2.69
C VAL A 43 5.87 8.57 3.57
N GLN A 44 5.11 9.68 3.54
CA GLN A 44 3.87 9.81 4.31
C GLN A 44 2.84 8.75 3.89
N MET A 45 2.67 8.52 2.59
CA MET A 45 1.77 7.49 2.07
C MET A 45 2.23 6.08 2.45
N ILE A 46 3.53 5.81 2.46
CA ILE A 46 4.08 4.52 2.86
C ILE A 46 3.83 4.27 4.34
N ILE A 47 4.21 5.20 5.22
CA ILE A 47 4.10 5.03 6.67
C ILE A 47 2.64 4.88 7.10
N SER A 48 1.72 5.66 6.52
CA SER A 48 0.29 5.56 6.83
C SER A 48 -0.35 4.21 6.45
N ARG A 49 0.32 3.40 5.63
CA ARG A 49 -0.17 2.10 5.17
C ARG A 49 0.64 0.92 5.68
N LEU A 50 1.85 1.15 6.18
CA LEU A 50 2.64 0.11 6.80
C LEU A 50 2.02 -0.27 8.15
N PRO A 51 1.74 -1.56 8.40
CA PRO A 51 1.40 -2.05 9.73
C PRO A 51 2.49 -1.68 10.75
N GLU A 52 2.12 -1.41 11.99
CA GLU A 52 3.07 -1.04 13.05
C GLU A 52 4.22 -2.05 13.22
N LYS A 53 3.94 -3.34 13.05
CA LYS A 53 4.95 -4.41 13.08
C LYS A 53 6.05 -4.21 12.01
N ASP A 54 5.67 -3.77 10.82
CA ASP A 54 6.59 -3.61 9.69
C ASP A 54 7.35 -2.30 9.84
N GLN A 55 6.70 -1.25 10.38
CA GLN A 55 7.39 -0.02 10.80
C GLN A 55 8.44 -0.30 11.86
N ALA A 56 8.14 -1.12 12.87
CA ALA A 56 9.09 -1.51 13.91
C ALA A 56 10.26 -2.33 13.33
N LEU A 57 9.99 -3.24 12.40
CA LEU A 57 11.02 -4.01 11.69
C LEU A 57 11.96 -3.08 10.91
N ILE A 58 11.41 -2.14 10.13
CA ILE A 58 12.21 -1.18 9.36
C ILE A 58 13.00 -0.29 10.32
N LYS A 59 12.38 0.26 11.38
CA LYS A 59 13.04 1.10 12.38
C LYS A 59 14.22 0.40 13.04
N GLY A 60 14.08 -0.90 13.34
CA GLY A 60 15.13 -1.73 13.95
C GLY A 60 16.22 -2.21 12.99
N THR A 61 16.06 -2.01 11.68
CA THR A 61 17.05 -2.39 10.68
C THR A 61 18.20 -1.37 10.68
N LYS A 62 19.45 -1.85 10.62
CA LYS A 62 20.62 -0.96 10.51
C LYS A 62 20.64 -0.28 9.14
N LYS A 63 21.18 0.93 9.06
CA LYS A 63 21.19 1.72 7.81
C LYS A 63 21.90 0.97 6.68
N GLU A 64 23.02 0.35 6.98
CA GLU A 64 23.83 -0.47 6.07
C GLU A 64 23.11 -1.72 5.56
N ASP A 65 22.11 -2.20 6.29
CA ASP A 65 21.34 -3.40 5.94
C ASP A 65 20.07 -3.09 5.15
N LEU A 66 19.74 -1.81 4.89
CA LEU A 66 18.54 -1.41 4.15
C LEU A 66 18.49 -1.94 2.71
N ILE A 67 19.64 -2.28 2.14
CA ILE A 67 19.76 -2.89 0.81
C ILE A 67 18.94 -4.18 0.67
N GLN A 68 18.69 -4.89 1.78
CA GLN A 68 17.87 -6.11 1.78
C GLN A 68 16.45 -5.87 1.25
N TYR A 69 15.95 -4.64 1.34
CA TYR A 69 14.61 -4.27 0.89
C TYR A 69 14.51 -3.92 -0.59
N HIS A 70 15.62 -3.85 -1.33
CA HIS A 70 15.66 -3.36 -2.71
C HIS A 70 14.78 -4.18 -3.69
N HIS A 71 14.86 -5.51 -3.66
CA HIS A 71 14.16 -6.37 -4.62
C HIS A 71 12.70 -6.68 -4.24
N GLY A 72 12.37 -6.81 -2.95
CA GLY A 72 10.98 -7.05 -2.53
C GLY A 72 10.20 -5.73 -2.45
N TRP A 73 10.36 -5.06 -1.32
CA TRP A 73 9.65 -3.81 -1.03
C TRP A 73 9.98 -2.69 -2.02
N GLY A 74 11.24 -2.55 -2.43
CA GLY A 74 11.67 -1.57 -3.42
C GLY A 74 11.06 -1.80 -4.81
N THR A 75 10.87 -3.05 -5.25
CA THR A 75 10.10 -3.35 -6.48
C THR A 75 8.65 -2.92 -6.31
N GLY A 76 8.06 -3.20 -5.14
CA GLY A 76 6.72 -2.73 -4.79
C GLY A 76 6.57 -1.22 -4.92
N ILE A 77 7.49 -0.44 -4.32
CA ILE A 77 7.53 1.03 -4.39
C ILE A 77 7.60 1.50 -5.86
N ARG A 78 8.50 0.93 -6.66
CA ARG A 78 8.67 1.28 -8.08
C ARG A 78 7.38 1.10 -8.88
N ASN A 79 6.70 -0.02 -8.67
CA ASN A 79 5.47 -0.34 -9.36
C ASN A 79 4.31 0.51 -8.88
N TYR A 80 4.14 0.59 -7.55
CA TYR A 80 3.01 1.25 -6.90
C TYR A 80 2.95 2.75 -7.20
N TYR A 81 4.10 3.43 -7.15
CA TYR A 81 4.20 4.88 -7.40
C TYR A 81 4.55 5.24 -8.84
N GLY A 82 4.54 4.26 -9.75
CA GLY A 82 4.71 4.49 -11.18
C GLY A 82 6.08 5.00 -11.61
N LEU A 83 7.15 4.63 -10.90
CA LEU A 83 8.51 5.06 -11.24
C LEU A 83 8.93 4.57 -12.63
N TRP A 84 8.55 3.34 -13.00
CA TRP A 84 8.73 2.81 -14.37
C TRP A 84 7.75 3.39 -15.40
N ARG A 85 6.66 4.02 -14.93
CA ARG A 85 5.53 4.43 -15.76
C ARG A 85 5.51 5.94 -16.02
N GLY A 86 6.57 6.65 -15.63
CA GLY A 86 6.76 8.06 -15.95
C GLY A 86 6.40 9.03 -14.83
N ASN A 87 6.42 8.61 -13.56
CA ASN A 87 6.38 9.54 -12.42
C ASN A 87 7.68 10.36 -12.31
N ARG A 88 7.92 11.26 -13.28
CA ARG A 88 9.16 12.03 -13.39
C ARG A 88 9.37 12.97 -12.22
N LYS A 89 8.30 13.50 -11.64
CA LYS A 89 8.39 14.42 -10.49
C LYS A 89 8.98 13.70 -9.28
N LEU A 90 8.47 12.51 -8.95
CA LEU A 90 9.03 11.73 -7.85
C LEU A 90 10.47 11.26 -8.12
N LEU A 91 10.78 10.87 -9.36
CA LEU A 91 12.16 10.51 -9.75
C LEU A 91 13.13 11.66 -9.51
N LEU A 92 12.78 12.88 -9.96
CA LEU A 92 13.60 14.07 -9.75
C LEU A 92 13.72 14.41 -8.26
N SER A 93 12.60 14.38 -7.52
CA SER A 93 12.59 14.65 -6.08
C SER A 93 13.46 13.66 -5.29
N ALA A 94 13.55 12.39 -5.72
CA ALA A 94 14.34 11.36 -5.06
C ALA A 94 15.85 11.48 -5.32
N CYS A 95 16.24 12.20 -6.36
CA CYS A 95 17.60 12.19 -6.89
C CYS A 95 18.17 13.61 -7.05
N ASP A 96 17.82 14.52 -6.12
CA ASP A 96 18.31 15.90 -6.07
C ASP A 96 18.13 16.66 -7.40
N GLU A 97 16.94 16.55 -7.99
CA GLU A 97 16.57 17.14 -9.27
C GLU A 97 17.41 16.66 -10.47
N LYS A 98 18.07 15.51 -10.34
CA LYS A 98 18.79 14.84 -11.43
C LYS A 98 18.01 13.62 -11.94
N PRO A 99 18.10 13.31 -13.24
CA PRO A 99 17.61 12.05 -13.76
C PRO A 99 18.31 10.87 -13.08
N CYS A 100 17.54 9.88 -12.63
CA CYS A 100 18.06 8.64 -12.07
C CYS A 100 17.16 7.45 -12.44
N LEU A 101 17.67 6.24 -12.24
CA LEU A 101 16.89 5.03 -12.48
C LEU A 101 15.83 4.87 -11.38
N PRO A 102 14.67 4.27 -11.70
CA PRO A 102 13.67 3.90 -10.71
C PRO A 102 14.24 3.07 -9.54
N ASP A 103 15.27 2.28 -9.80
CA ASP A 103 15.99 1.50 -8.79
C ASP A 103 16.68 2.39 -7.75
N ASP A 104 17.43 3.40 -8.21
CA ASP A 104 18.09 4.38 -7.35
C ASP A 104 17.06 5.18 -6.54
N ALA A 105 16.02 5.68 -7.20
CA ALA A 105 14.95 6.45 -6.57
C ALA A 105 14.23 5.63 -5.47
N SER A 106 13.97 4.34 -5.71
CA SER A 106 13.31 3.49 -4.72
C SER A 106 14.18 3.25 -3.48
N THR A 107 15.50 3.11 -3.65
CA THR A 107 16.45 3.04 -2.53
C THR A 107 16.42 4.32 -1.70
N LYS A 108 16.40 5.49 -2.36
CA LYS A 108 16.29 6.80 -1.68
C LYS A 108 14.99 6.96 -0.91
N ILE A 109 13.88 6.48 -1.45
CA ILE A 109 12.59 6.47 -0.75
C ILE A 109 12.63 5.53 0.47
N ILE A 110 13.22 4.33 0.35
CA ILE A 110 13.40 3.40 1.48
C ILE A 110 14.23 4.04 2.59
N GLU A 111 15.37 4.66 2.23
CA GLU A 111 16.22 5.41 3.16
C GLU A 111 15.42 6.51 3.87
N ALA A 112 14.63 7.30 3.13
CA ALA A 112 13.82 8.37 3.70
C ALA A 112 12.70 7.87 4.63
N VAL A 113 12.07 6.73 4.32
CA VAL A 113 11.10 6.08 5.24
C VAL A 113 11.79 5.67 6.53
N TRP A 114 12.94 5.01 6.43
CA TRP A 114 13.73 4.61 7.59
C TRP A 114 14.11 5.82 8.44
N GLU A 115 14.62 6.90 7.84
CA GLU A 115 14.99 8.14 8.55
C GLU A 115 13.79 8.79 9.25
N ARG A 116 12.60 8.75 8.64
CA ARG A 116 11.37 9.27 9.24
C ARG A 116 10.95 8.47 10.47
N LEU A 117 11.11 7.15 10.46
CA LEU A 117 10.76 6.25 11.57
C LEU A 117 11.73 6.34 12.75
N GLN A 118 12.94 6.90 12.57
CA GLN A 118 13.90 7.10 13.66
C GLN A 118 13.50 8.23 14.61
N LYS A 119 12.67 9.16 14.16
CA LYS A 119 12.12 10.24 14.99
C LYS A 119 11.07 9.72 15.97
#